data_AF-A0A5A7UN84-F1
#
_entry.id   AF-A0A5A7UN84-F1
#
_cell.length_a   1.000
_cell.length_b   1.000
_cell.length_c   1.000
_cell.angle_alpha   90.00
_cell.angle_beta   90.00
_cell.angle_gamma   90.00
#
_symmetry.space_group_name_H-M   'P 1'
#
loop_
_entity.id
_entity.type
_entity.pdbx_description
1 polymer ?
#
loop_
_entity_poly.entity_id
_entity_poly.type
_entity_poly.pdbx_seq_one_letter_code
_entity_poly.pdbx_strand_id
1 'polypeptide(L)'
;MKPGARVTMNRIKTGRIGVSGRVSVARTMMGGRGSELIRAGTQANVTGILVQGKVQRDRLIELEEQMLYLAEVPNSIRFLEFRLEEIAEKIDTINAVAGRVEGLPIQELLARVGTLKGNVGRNVNYEYEDTTLDVVRNEIVDVNARPNFTVRAIANQAPVGGAIPISRIKIPKPKPFCEARDARALENYIFYLEQYFRATNMVSEEAKVTLMTMHLFEAAKLWWRSDMWTCKKDIAR
;
A
#
# COMPACT_ATOMS: atom_id res chain seq x y z
N MET A 1 -47.86 40.62 -2.52
CA MET A 1 -48.99 41.57 -2.61
C MET A 1 -50.25 40.91 -2.06
N LYS A 2 -50.92 41.61 -1.12
CA LYS A 2 -52.24 41.37 -0.48
C LYS A 2 -52.38 40.18 0.53
N PRO A 3 -53.28 40.25 1.53
CA PRO A 3 -53.24 41.18 2.68
C PRO A 3 -53.68 40.57 4.04
N GLY A 4 -53.41 41.27 5.15
CA GLY A 4 -54.42 41.50 6.20
C GLY A 4 -54.38 40.65 7.47
N ALA A 5 -53.90 41.25 8.57
CA ALA A 5 -54.50 41.07 9.89
C ALA A 5 -54.29 42.35 10.71
N ARG A 6 -55.41 43.01 11.02
CA ARG A 6 -55.51 44.26 11.79
C ARG A 6 -55.63 43.87 13.27
N VAL A 7 -54.67 44.23 14.10
CA VAL A 7 -54.81 44.15 15.57
C VAL A 7 -54.92 45.56 16.12
N THR A 8 -56.11 45.89 16.62
CA THR A 8 -56.46 47.14 17.28
C THR A 8 -55.85 47.20 18.68
N MET A 9 -55.02 48.21 18.93
CA MET A 9 -54.42 48.49 20.23
C MET A 9 -55.44 49.22 21.11
N ASN A 10 -56.07 48.50 22.06
CA ASN A 10 -56.95 49.13 23.04
C ASN A 10 -56.13 49.85 24.12
N ARG A 11 -56.31 51.17 24.16
CA ARG A 11 -55.71 52.12 25.08
C ARG A 11 -56.35 51.97 26.47
N ILE A 12 -55.66 51.32 27.40
CA ILE A 12 -56.10 51.23 28.79
C ILE A 12 -55.87 52.59 29.46
N LYS A 13 -56.96 53.27 29.85
CA LYS A 13 -56.95 54.50 30.64
C LYS A 13 -56.43 54.19 32.05
N THR A 14 -55.34 54.83 32.46
CA THR A 14 -54.87 54.86 33.84
C THR A 14 -55.86 55.65 34.71
N GLY A 15 -56.74 54.93 35.40
CA GLY A 15 -57.60 55.48 36.45
C GLY A 15 -56.77 55.85 37.67
N ARG A 16 -56.73 57.14 38.00
CA ARG A 16 -56.10 57.69 39.21
C ARG A 16 -57.03 57.38 40.40
N ILE A 17 -56.73 56.34 41.17
CA ILE A 17 -57.47 56.04 42.40
C ILE A 17 -56.99 57.02 43.47
N GLY A 18 -57.76 58.08 43.71
CA GLY A 18 -57.56 58.98 44.84
C GLY A 18 -57.92 58.28 46.14
N VAL A 19 -56.94 57.99 46.98
CA VAL A 19 -57.17 57.48 48.33
C VAL A 19 -57.45 58.69 49.24
N SER A 20 -58.72 59.07 49.34
CA SER A 20 -59.19 60.04 50.34
C SER A 20 -59.43 59.30 51.66
N GLY A 21 -58.38 59.17 52.47
CA GLY A 21 -58.47 58.67 53.84
C GLY A 21 -58.59 59.83 54.81
N ARG A 22 -59.80 60.24 55.20
CA ARG A 22 -60.00 61.10 56.39
C ARG A 22 -59.72 60.27 57.63
N VAL A 23 -58.62 60.55 58.32
CA VAL A 23 -58.35 60.01 59.66
C VAL A 23 -59.02 60.92 60.68
N SER A 24 -60.20 60.54 61.17
CA SER A 24 -60.80 61.19 62.34
C SER A 24 -60.09 60.68 63.60
N VAL A 25 -59.26 61.53 64.21
CA VAL A 25 -58.61 61.24 65.49
C VAL A 25 -59.60 61.53 66.63
N ALA A 26 -60.33 60.50 67.07
CA ALA A 26 -61.04 60.55 68.35
C ALA A 26 -60.03 60.25 69.47
N ARG A 27 -59.72 61.27 70.29
CA ARG A 27 -58.84 61.17 71.44
C ARG A 27 -59.62 60.61 72.64
N THR A 28 -59.57 59.30 72.86
CA THR A 28 -60.07 58.65 74.08
C THR A 28 -58.89 58.21 74.93
N MET A 29 -58.78 58.75 76.14
CA MET A 29 -57.81 58.31 77.14
C MET A 29 -58.26 56.95 77.73
N MET A 30 -57.59 55.85 77.37
CA MET A 30 -57.58 54.59 78.14
C MET A 30 -56.34 53.73 77.80
N GLY A 31 -55.54 53.41 78.83
CA GLY A 31 -54.83 52.14 79.04
C GLY A 31 -53.78 51.68 78.02
N GLY A 32 -52.49 51.79 78.41
CA GLY A 32 -51.29 51.44 77.63
C GLY A 32 -51.06 49.98 77.16
N ARG A 33 -52.08 49.11 77.14
CA ARG A 33 -51.98 47.76 76.52
C ARG A 33 -52.63 47.67 75.13
N GLY A 34 -53.68 48.45 74.88
CA GLY A 34 -54.36 48.46 73.57
C GLY A 34 -53.54 49.18 72.48
N SER A 35 -52.83 50.23 72.85
CA SER A 35 -51.95 50.99 71.96
C SER A 35 -50.70 50.19 71.53
N GLU A 36 -50.15 49.36 72.42
CA GLU A 36 -49.02 48.47 72.11
C GLU A 36 -49.40 47.35 71.14
N LEU A 37 -50.59 46.75 71.30
CA LEU A 37 -51.09 45.71 70.40
C LEU A 37 -51.36 46.25 68.99
N ILE A 38 -51.91 47.47 68.88
CA ILE A 38 -52.12 48.13 67.58
C ILE A 38 -50.77 48.48 66.93
N ARG A 39 -49.79 48.97 67.72
CA ARG A 39 -48.45 49.27 67.21
C ARG A 39 -47.71 48.01 66.77
N ALA A 40 -47.78 46.93 67.55
CA ALA A 40 -47.18 45.64 67.22
C ALA A 40 -47.83 45.01 65.98
N GLY A 41 -49.16 45.05 65.86
CA GLY A 41 -49.88 44.59 64.66
C GLY A 41 -49.55 45.42 63.41
N THR A 42 -49.41 46.74 63.57
CA THR A 42 -48.99 47.63 62.47
C THR A 42 -47.56 47.33 62.04
N GLN A 43 -46.64 47.14 63.00
CA GLN A 43 -45.23 46.89 62.73
C GLN A 43 -45.00 45.50 62.13
N ALA A 44 -45.72 44.48 62.60
CA ALA A 44 -45.72 43.13 62.02
C ALA A 44 -46.22 43.13 60.56
N ASN A 45 -47.27 43.90 60.26
CA ASN A 45 -47.79 44.05 58.91
C ASN A 45 -46.78 44.78 57.99
N VAL A 46 -46.15 45.85 58.47
CA VAL A 46 -45.09 46.57 57.74
C VAL A 46 -43.89 45.65 57.45
N THR A 47 -43.47 44.82 58.42
CA THR A 47 -42.41 43.83 58.18
C THR A 47 -42.83 42.74 57.21
N GLY A 48 -44.09 42.26 57.27
CA GLY A 48 -44.61 41.27 56.32
C GLY A 48 -44.63 41.79 54.87
N ILE A 49 -45.06 43.03 54.68
CA ILE A 49 -45.05 43.71 53.36
C ILE A 49 -43.62 43.90 52.84
N LEU A 50 -42.68 44.30 53.71
CA LEU A 50 -41.27 44.45 53.35
C LEU A 50 -40.61 43.13 52.96
N VAL A 51 -40.89 42.04 53.69
CA VAL A 51 -40.38 40.70 53.41
C VAL A 51 -40.96 40.18 52.10
N GLN A 52 -42.26 40.32 51.87
CA GLN A 52 -42.89 39.96 50.59
C GLN A 52 -42.30 40.76 49.42
N GLY A 53 -42.07 42.05 49.61
CA GLY A 53 -41.40 42.91 48.63
C GLY A 53 -39.95 42.51 48.35
N LYS A 54 -39.21 41.99 49.34
CA LYS A 54 -37.86 41.43 49.13
C LYS A 54 -37.91 40.13 48.32
N VAL A 55 -38.78 39.20 48.72
CA VAL A 55 -38.96 37.91 48.01
C VAL A 55 -39.36 38.11 46.54
N GLN A 56 -40.15 39.15 46.23
CA GLN A 56 -40.48 39.47 44.84
C GLN A 56 -39.31 40.09 44.06
N ARG A 57 -38.44 40.86 44.71
CA ARG A 57 -37.22 41.40 44.07
C ARG A 57 -36.18 40.31 43.82
N ASP A 58 -35.99 39.39 44.77
CA ASP A 58 -35.00 38.32 44.61
C ASP A 58 -35.38 37.39 43.44
N ARG A 59 -36.66 37.06 43.28
CA ARG A 59 -37.17 36.32 42.10
C ARG A 59 -37.01 37.10 40.79
N LEU A 60 -37.12 38.43 40.84
CA LEU A 60 -36.94 39.28 39.66
C LEU A 60 -35.47 39.30 39.22
N ILE A 61 -34.53 39.35 40.17
CA ILE A 61 -33.09 39.28 39.91
C ILE A 61 -32.71 37.91 39.34
N GLU A 62 -33.22 36.81 39.90
CA GLU A 62 -32.99 35.46 39.38
C GLU A 62 -33.52 35.30 37.95
N LEU A 63 -34.70 35.87 37.64
CA LEU A 63 -35.24 35.91 36.28
C LEU A 63 -34.39 36.78 35.35
N GLU A 64 -33.86 37.91 35.82
CA GLU A 64 -32.98 38.79 35.05
C GLU A 64 -31.65 38.09 34.71
N GLU A 65 -31.08 37.36 35.66
CA GLU A 65 -29.90 36.51 35.43
C GLU A 65 -30.19 35.42 34.38
N GLN A 66 -31.33 34.72 34.49
CA GLN A 66 -31.74 33.73 33.48
C GLN A 66 -31.99 34.36 32.10
N MET A 67 -32.56 35.57 32.04
CA MET A 67 -32.74 36.31 30.79
C MET A 67 -31.42 36.66 30.12
N LEU A 68 -30.37 36.93 30.91
CA LEU A 68 -29.02 37.19 30.38
C LEU A 68 -28.44 35.95 29.68
N TYR A 69 -28.57 34.76 30.27
CA TYR A 69 -28.15 33.50 29.65
C TYR A 69 -28.97 33.18 28.38
N LEU A 70 -30.29 33.39 28.43
CA LEU A 70 -31.17 33.18 27.28
C LEU A 70 -30.90 34.15 26.12
N ALA A 71 -30.34 35.33 26.39
CA ALA A 71 -29.92 36.27 25.35
C ALA A 71 -28.65 35.83 24.60
N GLU A 72 -27.81 34.97 25.19
CA GLU A 72 -26.57 34.48 24.58
C GLU A 72 -26.76 33.20 23.75
N VAL A 73 -27.77 32.40 24.09
CA VAL A 73 -28.14 31.16 23.37
C VAL A 73 -28.34 31.40 21.85
N PRO A 74 -29.06 32.43 21.38
CA PRO A 74 -29.23 32.69 19.95
C PRO A 74 -27.90 32.94 19.22
N ASN A 75 -26.94 33.59 19.86
CA ASN A 75 -25.63 33.85 19.25
C ASN A 75 -24.82 32.56 19.11
N SER A 76 -24.87 31.68 20.11
CA SER A 76 -24.25 30.36 20.06
C SER A 76 -24.88 29.47 18.98
N ILE A 77 -26.21 29.51 18.83
CA ILE A 77 -26.92 28.79 17.76
C ILE A 77 -26.46 29.27 16.39
N ARG A 78 -26.45 30.59 16.15
CA ARG A 78 -26.00 31.17 14.87
C ARG A 78 -24.55 30.82 14.55
N PHE A 79 -23.69 30.77 15.57
CA PHE A 79 -22.31 30.32 15.41
C PHE A 79 -22.22 28.86 14.98
N LEU A 80 -23.00 27.97 15.62
CA LEU A 80 -23.04 26.55 15.26
C LEU A 80 -23.63 26.32 13.87
N GLU A 81 -24.67 27.06 13.48
CA GLU A 81 -25.23 27.03 12.13
C GLU A 81 -24.18 27.40 11.07
N PHE A 82 -23.41 28.46 11.30
CA PHE A 82 -22.30 28.84 10.42
C PHE A 82 -21.25 27.73 10.30
N ARG A 83 -20.89 27.09 11.42
CA ARG A 83 -19.93 25.98 11.41
C ARG A 83 -20.46 24.75 10.68
N LEU A 84 -21.77 24.48 10.75
CA LEU A 84 -22.40 23.39 10.01
C LEU A 84 -22.39 23.66 8.50
N GLU A 85 -22.68 24.88 8.08
CA GLU A 85 -22.62 25.27 6.67
C GLU A 85 -21.19 25.13 6.11
N GLU A 86 -20.19 25.60 6.85
CA GLU A 86 -18.77 25.46 6.48
C GLU A 86 -18.35 23.97 6.37
N ILE A 87 -18.84 23.12 7.26
CA ILE A 87 -18.57 21.67 7.21
C ILE A 87 -19.26 21.04 6.00
N ALA A 88 -20.50 21.43 5.69
CA ALA A 88 -21.22 20.93 4.51
C ALA A 88 -20.47 21.28 3.22
N GLU A 89 -20.02 22.53 3.06
CA GLU A 89 -19.23 22.95 1.90
C GLU A 89 -17.93 22.14 1.78
N LYS A 90 -17.22 21.92 2.90
CA LYS A 90 -16.00 21.09 2.90
C LYS A 90 -16.30 19.65 2.48
N ILE A 91 -17.40 19.06 2.92
CA ILE A 91 -17.81 17.71 2.51
C ILE A 91 -18.04 17.65 1.00
N ASP A 92 -18.69 18.65 0.41
CA ASP A 92 -18.90 18.72 -1.04
C ASP A 92 -17.56 18.79 -1.80
N THR A 93 -16.60 19.57 -1.31
CA THR A 93 -15.26 19.60 -1.92
C THR A 93 -14.53 18.26 -1.82
N ILE A 94 -14.63 17.56 -0.68
CA ILE A 94 -14.04 16.23 -0.50
C ILE A 94 -14.70 15.23 -1.44
N ASN A 95 -16.02 15.24 -1.57
CA ASN A 95 -16.75 14.37 -2.48
C ASN A 95 -16.34 14.61 -3.94
N ALA A 96 -16.15 15.87 -4.34
CA ALA A 96 -15.67 16.21 -5.67
C ALA A 96 -14.24 15.70 -5.93
N VAL A 97 -13.35 15.75 -4.93
CA VAL A 97 -11.98 15.21 -5.02
C VAL A 97 -12.00 13.68 -5.01
N ALA A 98 -12.78 13.06 -4.14
CA ALA A 98 -12.93 11.62 -4.02
C ALA A 98 -13.43 11.01 -5.34
N GLY A 99 -14.42 11.63 -6.00
CA GLY A 99 -14.88 11.19 -7.32
C GLY A 99 -13.79 11.20 -8.39
N ARG A 100 -12.82 12.14 -8.33
CA ARG A 100 -11.65 12.15 -9.23
C ARG A 100 -10.66 11.04 -8.87
N VAL A 101 -10.46 10.78 -7.58
CA VAL A 101 -9.48 9.78 -7.09
C VAL A 101 -10.01 8.35 -7.22
N GLU A 102 -11.30 8.08 -7.14
CA GLU A 102 -11.86 6.74 -7.30
C GLU A 102 -12.03 6.35 -8.77
N GLY A 103 -12.36 7.31 -9.63
CA GLY A 103 -12.58 7.05 -11.06
C GLY A 103 -11.30 6.80 -11.87
N LEU A 104 -10.22 7.52 -11.57
CA LEU A 104 -9.02 7.55 -12.43
C LEU A 104 -8.04 6.36 -12.27
N PRO A 105 -7.57 6.00 -11.06
CA PRO A 105 -6.46 5.05 -10.93
C PRO A 105 -6.89 3.61 -11.22
N ILE A 106 -8.08 3.18 -10.80
CA ILE A 106 -8.54 1.79 -11.01
C ILE A 106 -8.95 1.57 -12.47
N GLN A 107 -9.70 2.48 -13.08
CA GLN A 107 -10.12 2.34 -14.47
C GLN A 107 -8.93 2.42 -15.43
N GLU A 108 -7.96 3.32 -15.18
CA GLU A 108 -6.75 3.41 -15.99
C GLU A 108 -5.85 2.18 -15.84
N LEU A 109 -5.70 1.64 -14.62
CA LEU A 109 -4.99 0.38 -14.41
C LEU A 109 -5.70 -0.78 -15.13
N LEU A 110 -7.02 -0.88 -15.06
CA LEU A 110 -7.79 -1.92 -15.75
C LEU A 110 -7.65 -1.82 -17.27
N ALA A 111 -7.68 -0.61 -17.83
CA ALA A 111 -7.47 -0.38 -19.25
C ALA A 111 -6.06 -0.84 -19.67
N ARG A 112 -5.02 -0.43 -18.92
CA ARG A 112 -3.62 -0.83 -19.18
C ARG A 112 -3.40 -2.33 -19.05
N VAL A 113 -4.00 -2.98 -18.04
CA VAL A 113 -3.95 -4.43 -17.85
C VAL A 113 -4.66 -5.15 -19.00
N GLY A 114 -5.80 -4.64 -19.48
CA GLY A 114 -6.49 -5.18 -20.64
C GLY A 114 -5.64 -5.11 -21.92
N THR A 115 -5.01 -3.96 -22.18
CA THR A 115 -4.08 -3.79 -23.30
C THR A 115 -2.87 -4.73 -23.18
N LEU A 116 -2.28 -4.84 -21.98
CA LEU A 116 -1.14 -5.73 -21.73
C LEU A 116 -1.51 -7.20 -21.93
N LYS A 117 -2.66 -7.64 -21.41
CA LYS A 117 -3.18 -9.00 -21.60
C LYS A 117 -3.38 -9.32 -23.08
N GLY A 118 -3.93 -8.37 -23.85
CA GLY A 118 -4.08 -8.51 -25.30
C GLY A 118 -2.76 -8.51 -26.07
N ASN A 119 -1.71 -7.84 -25.55
CA ASN A 119 -0.37 -7.85 -26.15
C ASN A 119 0.38 -9.15 -25.83
N VAL A 120 0.29 -9.65 -24.60
CA VAL A 120 0.86 -10.96 -24.20
C VAL A 120 0.18 -12.09 -24.98
N GLY A 121 -1.15 -12.07 -25.12
CA GLY A 121 -1.87 -13.05 -25.93
C GLY A 121 -1.50 -13.06 -27.41
N ARG A 122 -1.04 -11.92 -27.96
CA ARG A 122 -0.53 -11.82 -29.35
C ARG A 122 0.94 -12.21 -29.47
N ASN A 123 1.77 -11.92 -28.46
CA ASN A 123 3.19 -12.31 -28.44
C ASN A 123 3.35 -13.84 -28.37
N VAL A 124 2.44 -14.55 -27.70
CA VAL A 124 2.45 -16.03 -27.65
C VAL A 124 2.02 -16.68 -28.98
N ASN A 125 1.53 -15.91 -29.95
CA ASN A 125 1.09 -16.40 -31.26
C ASN A 125 1.98 -15.86 -32.40
N TYR A 126 3.23 -16.31 -32.47
CA TYR A 126 3.98 -16.31 -33.72
C TYR A 126 3.98 -17.73 -34.29
N GLU A 127 3.04 -18.02 -35.19
CA GLU A 127 3.03 -19.20 -36.08
C GLU A 127 4.19 -19.21 -37.10
N TYR A 128 5.37 -18.69 -36.73
CA TYR A 128 6.58 -18.72 -37.56
C TYR A 128 7.72 -19.56 -36.95
N GLU A 129 7.58 -19.98 -35.69
CA GLU A 129 8.57 -20.84 -35.04
C GLU A 129 8.19 -22.32 -35.09
N ASP A 130 6.93 -22.68 -35.35
CA ASP A 130 6.50 -24.10 -35.33
C ASP A 130 6.92 -24.84 -36.60
N THR A 131 6.83 -24.20 -37.78
CA THR A 131 7.27 -24.80 -39.05
C THR A 131 8.79 -24.91 -39.16
N THR A 132 9.52 -23.91 -38.65
CA THR A 132 10.99 -23.92 -38.63
C THR A 132 11.52 -24.93 -37.61
N LEU A 133 10.88 -25.05 -36.44
CA LEU A 133 11.22 -26.09 -35.46
C LEU A 133 10.85 -27.49 -35.97
N ASP A 134 9.74 -27.67 -36.68
CA ASP A 134 9.36 -28.98 -37.21
C ASP A 134 10.31 -29.43 -38.33
N VAL A 135 10.73 -28.53 -39.22
CA VAL A 135 11.78 -28.81 -40.23
C VAL A 135 13.08 -29.22 -39.54
N VAL A 136 13.54 -28.46 -38.55
CA VAL A 136 14.77 -28.78 -37.81
C VAL A 136 14.64 -30.10 -37.04
N ARG A 137 13.48 -30.39 -36.44
CA ARG A 137 13.21 -31.68 -35.78
C ARG A 137 13.25 -32.83 -36.77
N ASN A 138 12.64 -32.68 -37.94
CA ASN A 138 12.63 -33.69 -39.00
C ASN A 138 14.04 -33.92 -39.58
N GLU A 139 14.85 -32.87 -39.76
CA GLU A 139 16.25 -33.00 -40.17
C GLU A 139 17.10 -33.72 -39.13
N ILE A 140 16.92 -33.44 -37.84
CA ILE A 140 17.62 -34.16 -36.75
C ILE A 140 17.25 -35.64 -36.77
N VAL A 141 15.98 -35.97 -37.01
CA VAL A 141 15.52 -37.37 -37.12
C VAL A 141 16.14 -38.06 -38.34
N ASP A 142 16.19 -37.40 -39.50
CA ASP A 142 16.83 -37.94 -40.72
C ASP A 142 18.34 -38.15 -40.54
N VAL A 143 19.05 -37.15 -40.00
CA VAL A 143 20.49 -37.22 -39.73
C VAL A 143 20.80 -38.34 -38.74
N ASN A 144 19.96 -38.58 -37.74
CA ASN A 144 20.10 -39.71 -36.82
C ASN A 144 19.77 -41.07 -37.46
N ALA A 145 18.91 -41.12 -38.48
CA ALA A 145 18.54 -42.37 -39.17
C ALA A 145 19.60 -42.83 -40.19
N ARG A 146 20.27 -41.89 -40.87
CA ARG A 146 21.32 -42.17 -41.88
C ARG A 146 22.42 -43.13 -41.41
N PRO A 147 23.07 -42.96 -40.24
CA PRO A 147 24.12 -43.89 -39.79
C PRO A 147 23.59 -45.31 -39.58
N ASN A 148 22.34 -45.49 -39.14
CA ASN A 148 21.74 -46.82 -39.00
C ASN A 148 21.56 -47.53 -40.35
N PHE A 149 21.25 -46.79 -41.41
CA PHE A 149 21.17 -47.34 -42.76
C PHE A 149 22.57 -47.68 -43.31
N THR A 150 23.55 -46.78 -43.15
CA THR A 150 24.92 -47.01 -43.62
C THR A 150 25.59 -48.17 -42.89
N VAL A 151 25.46 -48.24 -41.56
CA VAL A 151 26.00 -49.35 -40.76
C VAL A 151 25.36 -50.68 -41.16
N ARG A 152 24.04 -50.72 -41.41
CA ARG A 152 23.34 -51.93 -41.85
C ARG A 152 23.72 -52.34 -43.28
N ALA A 153 23.87 -51.39 -44.19
CA ALA A 153 24.31 -51.65 -45.56
C ALA A 153 25.75 -52.21 -45.58
N ILE A 154 26.65 -51.64 -44.77
CA ILE A 154 28.02 -52.15 -44.60
C ILE A 154 28.00 -53.55 -43.97
N ALA A 155 27.17 -53.80 -42.96
CA ALA A 155 27.02 -55.11 -42.35
C ALA A 155 26.49 -56.17 -43.33
N ASN A 156 25.60 -55.79 -44.25
CA ASN A 156 25.01 -56.68 -45.24
C ASN A 156 25.90 -56.89 -46.49
N GLN A 157 26.87 -56.00 -46.75
CA GLN A 157 27.84 -56.12 -47.84
C GLN A 157 29.16 -56.78 -47.42
N ALA A 158 29.38 -56.98 -46.12
CA ALA A 158 30.54 -57.69 -45.60
C ALA A 158 30.49 -59.17 -46.05
N PRO A 159 31.56 -59.73 -46.65
CA PRO A 159 31.57 -61.13 -47.07
C PRO A 159 31.28 -62.07 -45.91
N VAL A 160 30.40 -63.04 -46.12
CA VAL A 160 30.12 -64.14 -45.19
C VAL A 160 31.43 -64.87 -44.93
N GLY A 161 32.01 -64.68 -43.74
CA GLY A 161 33.15 -65.47 -43.26
C GLY A 161 34.53 -64.79 -43.34
N GLY A 162 34.63 -63.47 -43.19
CA GLY A 162 35.92 -62.81 -42.96
C GLY A 162 35.80 -61.68 -41.95
N ALA A 163 36.46 -61.79 -40.80
CA ALA A 163 36.53 -60.73 -39.81
C ALA A 163 37.07 -59.46 -40.45
N ILE A 164 36.25 -58.39 -40.50
CA ILE A 164 36.73 -57.04 -40.78
C ILE A 164 37.67 -56.69 -39.62
N PRO A 165 38.99 -56.54 -39.82
CA PRO A 165 39.80 -55.95 -38.80
C PRO A 165 39.41 -54.47 -38.79
N ILE A 166 38.57 -54.08 -37.84
CA ILE A 166 38.44 -52.69 -37.43
C ILE A 166 39.85 -52.32 -37.00
N SER A 167 40.64 -51.75 -37.92
CA SER A 167 41.97 -51.27 -37.63
C SER A 167 41.79 -50.30 -36.48
N ARG A 168 42.27 -50.66 -35.28
CA ARG A 168 42.31 -49.77 -34.13
C ARG A 168 43.07 -48.53 -34.61
N ILE A 169 42.32 -47.50 -34.97
CA ILE A 169 42.86 -46.24 -35.46
C ILE A 169 43.76 -45.75 -34.33
N LYS A 170 45.07 -45.71 -34.58
CA LYS A 170 46.02 -45.17 -33.60
C LYS A 170 45.74 -43.68 -33.54
N ILE A 171 45.01 -43.24 -32.51
CA ILE A 171 44.66 -41.84 -32.32
C ILE A 171 45.99 -41.07 -32.13
N PRO A 172 46.28 -40.07 -32.98
CA PRO A 172 47.52 -39.31 -32.88
C PRO A 172 47.59 -38.60 -31.53
N LYS A 173 48.76 -38.65 -30.87
CA LYS A 173 48.96 -38.02 -29.58
C LYS A 173 48.73 -36.50 -29.68
N PRO A 174 48.13 -35.86 -28.64
CA PRO A 174 47.89 -34.44 -28.65
C PRO A 174 49.20 -33.66 -28.71
N LYS A 175 49.21 -32.59 -29.52
CA LYS A 175 50.34 -31.66 -29.57
C LYS A 175 50.38 -30.85 -28.26
N PRO A 176 51.55 -30.46 -27.76
CA PRO A 176 51.64 -29.51 -26.65
C PRO A 176 51.04 -28.15 -27.06
N PHE A 177 50.34 -27.49 -26.15
CA PHE A 177 49.81 -26.15 -26.37
C PHE A 177 50.94 -25.10 -26.23
N CYS A 178 51.11 -24.22 -27.21
CA CYS A 178 52.14 -23.17 -27.19
C CYS A 178 51.55 -21.76 -27.19
N GLU A 179 51.84 -21.04 -26.10
CA GLU A 179 52.19 -19.60 -26.00
C GLU A 179 51.26 -18.49 -26.53
N ALA A 180 50.09 -18.76 -27.09
CA ALA A 180 49.09 -17.70 -27.26
C ALA A 180 48.21 -17.60 -26.01
N ARG A 181 48.23 -16.47 -25.29
CA ARG A 181 47.24 -16.13 -24.24
C ARG A 181 45.87 -15.84 -24.86
N ASP A 182 45.40 -16.72 -25.71
CA ASP A 182 44.12 -16.67 -26.38
C ASP A 182 43.19 -17.69 -25.71
N ALA A 183 42.13 -17.18 -25.08
CA ALA A 183 41.12 -18.00 -24.43
C ALA A 183 40.46 -18.98 -25.41
N ARG A 184 40.27 -18.59 -26.68
CA ARG A 184 39.67 -19.46 -27.69
C ARG A 184 40.60 -20.60 -28.09
N ALA A 185 41.90 -20.32 -28.19
CA ALA A 185 42.90 -21.35 -28.46
C ALA A 185 42.98 -22.38 -27.31
N LEU A 186 42.84 -21.91 -26.07
CA LEU A 186 42.79 -22.77 -24.89
C LEU A 186 41.52 -23.62 -24.84
N GLU A 187 40.35 -23.04 -25.08
CA GLU A 187 39.07 -23.78 -25.13
C GLU A 187 39.09 -24.87 -26.20
N ASN A 188 39.59 -24.55 -27.41
CA ASN A 188 39.75 -25.52 -28.49
C ASN A 188 40.72 -26.65 -28.10
N TYR A 189 41.79 -26.33 -27.36
CA TYR A 189 42.75 -27.31 -26.89
C TYR A 189 42.16 -28.26 -25.85
N ILE A 190 41.41 -27.73 -24.87
CA ILE A 190 40.71 -28.53 -23.86
C ILE A 190 39.69 -29.43 -24.53
N PHE A 191 38.88 -28.89 -25.45
CA PHE A 191 37.90 -29.67 -26.19
C PHE A 191 38.56 -30.82 -26.97
N TYR A 192 39.68 -30.56 -27.65
CA TYR A 192 40.43 -31.60 -28.37
C TYR A 192 40.93 -32.72 -27.42
N LEU A 193 41.42 -32.37 -26.23
CA LEU A 193 41.87 -33.35 -25.23
C LEU A 193 40.71 -34.20 -24.70
N GLU A 194 39.54 -33.61 -24.45
CA GLU A 194 38.35 -34.36 -24.02
C GLU A 194 37.91 -35.38 -25.07
N GLN A 195 37.90 -34.98 -26.34
CA GLN A 195 37.59 -35.91 -27.43
C GLN A 195 38.64 -37.01 -27.57
N TYR A 196 39.93 -36.68 -27.36
CA TYR A 196 41.01 -37.67 -27.34
C TYR A 196 40.82 -38.72 -26.25
N PHE A 197 40.45 -38.31 -25.02
CA PHE A 197 40.19 -39.22 -23.92
C PHE A 197 38.99 -40.12 -24.17
N ARG A 198 37.91 -39.56 -24.73
CA ARG A 198 36.71 -40.32 -25.12
C ARG A 198 37.03 -41.36 -26.19
N ALA A 199 37.77 -40.97 -27.23
CA ALA A 199 38.14 -41.88 -28.30
C ALA A 199 39.14 -42.96 -27.86
N THR A 200 40.01 -42.66 -26.89
CA THR A 200 41.01 -43.61 -26.35
C THR A 200 40.43 -44.48 -25.22
N ASN A 201 39.15 -44.31 -24.86
CA ASN A 201 38.51 -44.95 -23.69
C ASN A 201 39.37 -44.84 -22.43
N MET A 202 39.99 -43.68 -22.21
CA MET A 202 40.85 -43.45 -21.05
C MET A 202 39.97 -43.20 -19.84
N VAL A 203 39.75 -44.22 -19.00
CA VAL A 203 38.80 -44.14 -17.86
C VAL A 203 39.45 -43.64 -16.57
N SER A 204 40.77 -43.79 -16.41
CA SER A 204 41.47 -43.34 -15.20
C SER A 204 41.64 -41.82 -15.19
N GLU A 205 41.04 -41.16 -14.21
CA GLU A 205 41.19 -39.72 -13.97
C GLU A 205 42.65 -39.33 -13.68
N GLU A 206 43.39 -40.15 -12.95
CA GLU A 206 44.83 -39.93 -12.69
C GLU A 206 45.64 -39.92 -13.98
N ALA A 207 45.32 -40.81 -14.92
CA ALA A 207 45.99 -40.89 -16.20
C ALA A 207 45.63 -39.71 -17.12
N LYS A 208 44.37 -39.25 -17.09
CA LYS A 208 43.93 -38.02 -17.79
C LYS A 208 44.66 -36.78 -17.26
N VAL A 209 44.73 -36.62 -15.94
CA VAL A 209 45.44 -35.51 -15.28
C VAL A 209 46.93 -35.55 -15.60
N THR A 210 47.55 -36.72 -15.60
CA THR A 210 48.96 -36.87 -15.97
C THR A 210 49.21 -36.45 -17.42
N LEU A 211 48.35 -36.88 -18.37
CA LEU A 211 48.49 -36.48 -19.77
C LEU A 211 48.29 -34.97 -19.97
N MET A 212 47.26 -34.39 -19.34
CA MET A 212 47.04 -32.94 -19.35
C MET A 212 48.26 -32.20 -18.80
N THR A 213 48.79 -32.63 -17.66
CA THR A 213 49.94 -32.01 -17.01
C THR A 213 51.21 -32.11 -17.85
N MET A 214 51.43 -33.22 -18.57
CA MET A 214 52.60 -33.38 -19.43
C MET A 214 52.56 -32.47 -20.67
N HIS A 215 51.36 -32.24 -21.22
CA HIS A 215 51.15 -31.52 -22.48
C HIS A 215 50.76 -30.05 -22.32
N LEU A 216 50.50 -29.58 -21.10
CA LEU A 216 50.43 -28.16 -20.74
C LEU A 216 51.84 -27.53 -20.73
N PHE A 217 51.97 -26.26 -21.15
CA PHE A 217 53.23 -25.53 -21.24
C PHE A 217 53.94 -25.36 -19.88
N GLU A 218 55.28 -25.27 -19.85
CA GLU A 218 56.06 -25.17 -18.60
C GLU A 218 55.62 -24.00 -17.69
N ALA A 219 55.22 -22.85 -18.26
CA ALA A 219 54.71 -21.72 -17.45
C ALA A 219 53.32 -22.00 -16.84
N ALA A 220 52.46 -22.78 -17.51
CA ALA A 220 51.19 -23.23 -16.96
C ALA A 220 51.39 -24.29 -15.87
N LYS A 221 52.38 -25.18 -16.03
CA LYS A 221 52.80 -26.11 -14.96
C LYS A 221 53.34 -25.36 -13.74
N LEU A 222 54.12 -24.30 -13.94
CA LEU A 222 54.63 -23.47 -12.84
C LEU A 222 53.51 -22.71 -12.11
N TRP A 223 52.54 -22.15 -12.84
CA TRP A 223 51.35 -21.51 -12.24
C TRP A 223 50.51 -22.51 -11.44
N TRP A 224 50.21 -23.68 -12.01
CA TRP A 224 49.45 -24.74 -11.31
C TRP A 224 50.17 -25.27 -10.07
N ARG A 225 51.50 -25.39 -10.11
CA ARG A 225 52.32 -25.77 -8.95
C ARG A 225 52.36 -24.68 -7.88
N SER A 226 52.30 -23.41 -8.27
CA SER A 226 52.23 -22.27 -7.35
C SER A 226 50.87 -22.20 -6.65
N ASP A 227 49.76 -22.33 -7.39
CA ASP A 227 48.39 -22.25 -6.85
C ASP A 227 48.01 -23.48 -6.01
N MET A 228 48.55 -24.68 -6.33
CA MET A 228 48.37 -25.85 -5.47
C MET A 228 49.08 -25.66 -4.11
N TRP A 229 50.21 -24.95 -4.08
CA TRP A 229 50.94 -24.68 -2.85
C TRP A 229 50.25 -23.63 -1.96
N THR A 230 49.56 -22.64 -2.54
CA THR A 230 48.77 -21.65 -1.79
C THR A 230 47.49 -22.27 -1.23
N CYS A 231 46.71 -23.00 -2.04
CA CYS A 231 45.52 -23.72 -1.56
C CYS A 231 45.83 -24.72 -0.42
N LYS A 232 47.00 -25.38 -0.45
CA LYS A 232 47.36 -26.33 0.61
C LYS A 232 47.83 -25.65 1.90
N LYS A 233 48.34 -24.42 1.84
CA LYS A 233 48.66 -23.61 3.03
C LYS A 233 47.40 -23.08 3.72
N ASP A 234 46.36 -22.76 2.96
CA ASP A 234 45.10 -22.24 3.51
C ASP A 234 44.24 -23.33 4.16
N ILE A 235 44.46 -24.61 3.81
CA ILE A 235 43.81 -25.77 4.44
C ILE A 235 44.51 -26.22 5.74
N ALA A 236 45.77 -25.82 5.96
CA ALA A 236 46.58 -26.22 7.11
C ALA A 236 46.68 -25.14 8.21
N ARG A 237 45.80 -24.12 8.17
CA ARG A 237 45.72 -23.02 9.14
C ARG A 237 44.35 -23.03 9.83
#